data_AF-A0A519W1N8-F1
#
_entry.id   AF-A0A519W1N8-F1
#
_cell.length_a   1.000
_cell.length_b   1.000
_cell.length_c   1.000
_cell.angle_alpha   90.00
_cell.angle_beta   90.00
_cell.angle_gamma   90.00
#
_symmetry.space_group_name_H-M   'P 1'
#
loop_
_entity.id
_entity.type
_entity.pdbx_description
1 polymer ?
#
loop_
_entity_poly.entity_id
_entity_poly.type
_entity_poly.pdbx_seq_one_letter_code
_entity_poly.pdbx_strand_id
1 'polypeptide(L)'
;MRNWNTIFGVIALCGVGNIALAQYPVIPEAMEKKSDSIMAVYSKRANQQFLKAKLIMDEEAKAGKPYIPWANKPSDLPQSKLVAFPGAEGGGAYSFGGRGGKVYVVTSLEDSGKGTLREACEQGGARIVVFNVAGIIRLKSPLSIRAPYIT
;
A
#
# COMPACT_ATOMS: atom_id res chain seq x y z
N MET A 1 17.25 21.70 -81.26
CA MET A 1 17.50 20.58 -80.31
C MET A 1 17.27 21.11 -78.91
N ARG A 2 16.18 20.72 -78.25
CA ARG A 2 15.80 21.22 -76.92
C ARG A 2 15.19 20.05 -76.15
N ASN A 3 15.87 19.71 -75.07
CA ASN A 3 15.90 18.43 -74.39
C ASN A 3 14.84 18.35 -73.29
N TRP A 4 13.99 17.35 -73.46
CA TRP A 4 13.03 16.78 -72.53
C TRP A 4 13.78 16.13 -71.37
N ASN A 5 13.70 16.68 -70.17
CA ASN A 5 13.94 16.00 -68.88
C ASN A 5 13.73 16.99 -67.74
N THR A 6 12.59 16.90 -67.05
CA THR A 6 12.37 17.17 -65.60
C THR A 6 10.86 17.23 -65.30
N ILE A 7 10.14 16.19 -65.70
CA ILE A 7 8.82 15.87 -65.14
C ILE A 7 9.11 14.96 -63.94
N PHE A 8 9.23 15.50 -62.73
CA PHE A 8 9.05 14.79 -61.45
C PHE A 8 9.03 15.85 -60.32
N GLY A 9 7.95 16.62 -60.26
CA GLY A 9 7.71 17.61 -59.20
C GLY A 9 6.44 17.24 -58.42
N VAL A 10 6.42 16.07 -57.77
CA VAL A 10 5.40 15.72 -56.78
C VAL A 10 6.14 15.35 -55.51
N ILE A 11 6.26 16.31 -54.58
CA ILE A 11 6.57 16.01 -53.18
C ILE A 11 5.44 16.61 -52.35
N ALA A 12 4.67 15.70 -51.77
CA ALA A 12 3.56 15.94 -50.88
C ALA A 12 4.03 16.73 -49.64
N LEU A 13 3.48 17.93 -49.46
CA LEU A 13 3.52 18.63 -48.19
C LEU A 13 2.42 18.04 -47.28
N CYS A 14 2.68 16.82 -46.78
CA CYS A 14 1.86 16.23 -45.72
C CYS A 14 2.03 17.06 -44.45
N GLY A 15 0.90 17.49 -43.87
CA GLY A 15 0.85 18.36 -42.71
C GLY A 15 1.68 17.84 -41.54
N VAL A 16 2.52 18.71 -41.01
CA VAL A 16 3.15 18.53 -39.69
C VAL A 16 2.06 18.81 -38.66
N GLY A 17 1.27 17.79 -38.34
CA GLY A 17 0.45 17.80 -37.14
C GLY A 17 1.39 17.89 -35.94
N ASN A 18 1.23 18.95 -35.13
CA ASN A 18 1.89 19.04 -33.83
C ASN A 18 1.42 17.85 -32.97
N ILE A 19 2.26 16.83 -32.83
CA ILE A 19 2.06 15.79 -31.82
C ILE A 19 2.35 16.46 -30.47
N ALA A 20 1.31 16.94 -29.80
CA ALA A 20 1.43 17.34 -28.41
C ALA A 20 1.66 16.08 -27.57
N LEU A 21 2.93 15.72 -27.36
CA LEU A 21 3.30 14.74 -26.34
C LEU A 21 2.96 15.37 -24.99
N ALA A 22 1.92 14.85 -24.33
CA ALA A 22 1.62 15.20 -22.95
C ALA A 22 2.78 14.73 -22.06
N GLN A 23 3.84 15.54 -21.98
CA GLN A 23 5.03 15.24 -21.21
C GLN A 23 4.67 15.44 -19.73
N TYR A 24 4.43 14.33 -19.02
CA TYR A 24 4.29 14.39 -17.58
C TYR A 24 5.57 14.98 -16.97
N PRO A 25 5.44 15.81 -15.92
CA PRO A 25 6.60 16.39 -15.26
C PRO A 25 7.52 15.27 -14.75
N VAL A 26 8.77 15.29 -15.19
CA VAL A 26 9.81 14.37 -14.72
C VAL A 26 10.36 14.91 -13.42
N ILE A 27 10.44 14.06 -12.39
CA ILE A 27 10.96 14.43 -11.08
C ILE A 27 12.45 14.73 -11.22
N PRO A 28 12.95 15.88 -10.72
CA PRO A 28 14.39 16.15 -10.71
C PRO A 28 15.15 15.11 -9.89
N GLU A 29 16.30 14.63 -10.38
CA GLU A 29 17.10 13.56 -9.74
C GLU A 29 17.46 13.87 -8.27
N ALA A 30 17.73 15.14 -7.95
CA ALA A 30 18.02 15.55 -6.58
C ALA A 30 16.82 15.37 -5.63
N MET A 31 15.60 15.58 -6.14
CA MET A 31 14.36 15.37 -5.38
C MET A 31 14.08 13.87 -5.20
N GLU A 32 14.30 13.08 -6.26
CA GLU A 32 14.19 11.62 -6.24
C GLU A 32 15.16 11.01 -5.22
N LYS A 33 16.45 11.32 -5.30
CA LYS A 33 17.48 10.85 -4.34
C LYS A 33 17.14 11.19 -2.90
N LYS A 34 16.61 12.40 -2.66
CA LYS A 34 16.17 12.82 -1.33
C LYS A 34 15.01 11.94 -0.85
N SER A 35 13.99 11.75 -1.69
CA SER A 35 12.84 10.87 -1.39
C SER A 35 13.30 9.44 -1.10
N ASP A 36 14.15 8.88 -1.95
CA ASP A 36 14.66 7.51 -1.82
C ASP A 36 15.44 7.32 -0.52
N SER A 37 16.29 8.29 -0.16
CA SER A 37 17.04 8.24 1.10
C SER A 37 16.13 8.22 2.33
N ILE A 38 15.04 9.00 2.31
CA ILE A 38 14.04 9.05 3.39
C ILE A 38 13.26 7.73 3.43
N MET A 39 12.83 7.23 2.27
CA MET A 39 12.10 5.96 2.16
C MET A 39 12.95 4.75 2.53
N ALA A 40 14.27 4.78 2.30
CA ALA A 40 15.19 3.75 2.76
C ALA A 40 15.24 3.67 4.30
N VAL A 41 15.22 4.81 4.98
CA VAL A 41 15.16 4.86 6.46
C VAL A 41 13.84 4.29 6.97
N TYR A 42 12.72 4.71 6.36
CA TYR A 42 11.39 4.23 6.76
C TYR A 42 11.18 2.74 6.48
N SER A 43 11.62 2.25 5.32
CA SER A 43 11.54 0.83 4.97
C SER A 43 12.40 -0.03 5.88
N LYS A 44 13.60 0.43 6.26
CA LYS A 44 14.45 -0.25 7.25
C LYS A 44 13.74 -0.40 8.60
N ARG A 45 13.16 0.67 9.13
CA ARG A 45 12.37 0.62 10.37
C ARG A 45 11.18 -0.34 10.23
N ALA A 46 10.40 -0.21 9.16
CA ALA A 46 9.24 -1.06 8.92
C ALA A 46 9.61 -2.54 8.79
N ASN A 47 10.75 -2.84 8.15
CA ASN A 47 11.30 -4.19 8.06
C ASN A 47 11.67 -4.75 9.45
N GLN A 48 12.34 -3.95 10.29
CA GLN A 48 12.68 -4.38 11.65
C GLN A 48 11.43 -4.69 12.49
N GLN A 49 10.39 -3.86 12.41
CA GLN A 49 9.14 -4.14 13.14
C GLN A 49 8.40 -5.35 12.57
N PHE A 50 8.38 -5.49 11.24
CA PHE A 50 7.79 -6.66 10.60
C PHE A 50 8.49 -7.96 11.00
N LEU A 51 9.83 -7.97 11.12
CA LEU A 51 10.57 -9.16 11.58
C LEU A 51 10.15 -9.59 12.99
N LYS A 52 9.87 -8.64 13.89
CA LYS A 52 9.34 -8.93 15.22
C LYS A 52 7.92 -9.47 15.16
N ALA A 53 7.06 -8.81 14.38
CA ALA A 53 5.67 -9.23 14.17
C ALA A 53 5.56 -10.61 13.51
N LYS A 54 6.52 -10.95 12.63
CA LYS A 54 6.56 -12.22 11.90
C LYS A 54 6.59 -13.43 12.84
N LEU A 55 7.27 -13.32 13.98
CA LEU A 55 7.32 -14.40 14.98
C LEU A 55 5.91 -14.77 15.45
N ILE A 56 5.12 -13.76 15.83
CA ILE A 56 3.73 -13.93 16.28
C ILE A 56 2.86 -14.42 15.13
N MET A 57 3.07 -13.90 13.91
CA MET A 57 2.32 -14.33 12.73
C MET A 57 2.58 -15.80 12.38
N ASP A 58 3.82 -16.26 12.48
CA ASP A 58 4.18 -17.65 12.20
C ASP A 58 3.55 -18.61 13.23
N GLU A 59 3.39 -18.15 14.48
CA GLU A 59 2.66 -18.89 15.53
C GLU A 59 1.15 -18.96 15.24
N GLU A 60 0.51 -17.83 14.93
CA GLU A 60 -0.91 -17.81 14.58
C GLU A 60 -1.22 -18.55 13.27
N ALA A 61 -0.28 -18.58 12.33
CA ALA A 61 -0.40 -19.36 11.10
C ALA A 61 -0.57 -20.86 11.39
N LYS A 62 0.17 -21.38 12.39
CA LYS A 62 0.00 -22.78 12.86
C LYS A 62 -1.36 -23.00 13.52
N ALA A 63 -1.95 -21.96 14.09
CA ALA A 63 -3.29 -21.98 14.68
C ALA A 63 -4.43 -21.73 13.66
N GLY A 64 -4.14 -21.76 12.36
CA GLY A 64 -5.15 -21.66 11.30
C GLY A 64 -5.43 -20.23 10.80
N LYS A 65 -4.59 -19.24 11.16
CA LYS A 65 -4.62 -17.88 10.60
C LYS A 65 -3.39 -17.64 9.72
N PRO A 66 -3.29 -18.27 8.53
CA PRO A 66 -2.10 -18.20 7.71
C PRO A 66 -1.83 -16.79 7.21
N TYR A 67 -0.55 -16.43 7.08
CA TYR A 67 -0.11 -15.27 6.30
C TYR A 67 0.23 -15.73 4.88
N ILE A 68 -0.58 -15.30 3.90
CA ILE A 68 -0.43 -15.68 2.50
C ILE A 68 -0.04 -14.41 1.72
N PRO A 69 1.26 -14.15 1.54
CA PRO A 69 1.69 -13.03 0.71
C PRO A 69 1.37 -13.34 -0.76
N TRP A 70 1.09 -12.30 -1.55
CA TRP A 70 0.89 -12.40 -3.00
C TRP A 70 -0.33 -13.24 -3.45
N ALA A 71 -1.39 -13.28 -2.64
CA ALA A 71 -2.67 -13.82 -3.07
C ALA A 71 -3.21 -13.01 -4.28
N ASN A 72 -3.57 -13.70 -5.36
CA ASN A 72 -4.01 -13.06 -6.60
C ASN A 72 -5.53 -13.12 -6.79
N LYS A 73 -6.16 -14.16 -6.24
CA LYS A 73 -7.61 -14.38 -6.33
C LYS A 73 -8.21 -14.38 -4.92
N PRO A 74 -9.48 -13.96 -4.76
CA PRO A 74 -10.15 -14.01 -3.46
C PRO A 74 -10.18 -15.41 -2.83
N SER A 75 -10.22 -16.47 -3.64
CA SER A 75 -10.18 -17.87 -3.21
C SER A 75 -8.86 -18.30 -2.58
N ASP A 76 -7.78 -17.57 -2.84
CA ASP A 76 -6.45 -17.87 -2.31
C ASP A 76 -6.37 -17.51 -0.81
N LEU A 77 -7.26 -16.65 -0.34
CA LEU A 77 -7.35 -16.21 1.04
C LEU A 77 -8.46 -16.96 1.76
N PRO A 78 -8.24 -17.42 3.01
CA PRO A 78 -9.31 -17.97 3.80
C PRO A 78 -10.41 -16.91 3.98
N GLN A 79 -11.66 -17.33 3.90
CA GLN A 79 -12.83 -16.47 4.10
C GLN A 79 -13.51 -16.83 5.42
N SER A 80 -14.02 -15.81 6.12
CA SER A 80 -14.78 -16.02 7.33
C SER A 80 -16.16 -16.60 7.02
N LYS A 81 -16.73 -17.39 7.95
CA LYS A 81 -18.13 -17.85 7.85
C LYS A 81 -19.14 -16.73 8.06
N LEU A 82 -18.71 -15.66 8.73
CA LEU A 82 -19.54 -14.50 9.07
C LEU A 82 -19.04 -13.30 8.30
N VAL A 83 -19.97 -12.46 7.84
CA VAL A 83 -19.64 -11.16 7.26
C VAL A 83 -18.83 -10.30 8.25
N ALA A 84 -17.98 -9.41 7.73
CA ALA A 84 -17.05 -8.60 8.51
C ALA A 84 -17.79 -7.72 9.53
N PHE A 85 -18.90 -7.11 9.09
CA PHE A 85 -19.85 -6.34 9.89
C PHE A 85 -21.27 -6.51 9.30
N PRO A 86 -22.34 -6.20 10.06
CA PRO A 86 -23.70 -6.26 9.55
C PRO A 86 -23.88 -5.41 8.28
N GLY A 87 -24.33 -6.02 7.20
CA GLY A 87 -24.47 -5.35 5.90
C GLY A 87 -23.19 -5.26 5.06
N ALA A 88 -22.12 -5.98 5.40
CA ALA A 88 -20.94 -6.02 4.54
C ALA A 88 -21.24 -6.75 3.22
N GLU A 89 -20.84 -6.14 2.11
CA GLU A 89 -21.08 -6.62 0.74
C GLU A 89 -19.78 -6.62 -0.09
N GLY A 90 -19.83 -7.25 -1.27
CA GLY A 90 -18.72 -7.31 -2.22
C GLY A 90 -17.60 -8.30 -1.85
N GLY A 91 -16.47 -8.21 -2.55
CA GLY A 91 -15.36 -9.17 -2.44
C GLY A 91 -14.64 -9.18 -1.08
N GLY A 92 -14.84 -8.14 -0.26
CA GLY A 92 -14.30 -8.05 1.09
C GLY A 92 -15.26 -8.45 2.20
N ALA A 93 -16.52 -8.81 1.88
CA ALA A 93 -17.59 -9.01 2.86
C ALA A 93 -17.24 -10.05 3.93
N TYR A 94 -16.43 -11.06 3.61
CA TYR A 94 -16.04 -12.15 4.51
C TYR A 94 -14.61 -12.03 5.05
N SER A 95 -14.02 -10.83 4.97
CA SER A 95 -12.71 -10.55 5.60
C SER A 95 -12.77 -10.82 7.11
N PHE A 96 -11.74 -11.47 7.65
CA PHE A 96 -11.67 -11.75 9.10
C PHE A 96 -11.48 -10.50 9.95
N GLY A 97 -10.84 -9.46 9.41
CA GLY A 97 -10.38 -8.31 10.21
C GLY A 97 -9.58 -8.76 11.43
N GLY A 98 -9.78 -8.09 12.56
CA GLY A 98 -9.17 -8.43 13.85
C GLY A 98 -9.87 -9.52 14.67
N ARG A 99 -10.84 -10.24 14.10
CA ARG A 99 -11.74 -11.12 14.86
C ARG A 99 -11.01 -12.19 15.68
N GLY A 100 -11.41 -12.32 16.95
CA GLY A 100 -10.79 -13.23 17.92
C GLY A 100 -9.34 -12.86 18.26
N GLY A 101 -8.94 -11.62 17.96
CA GLY A 101 -7.62 -11.07 18.24
C GLY A 101 -7.57 -10.27 19.54
N LYS A 102 -6.38 -9.72 19.82
CA LYS A 102 -6.16 -8.85 20.98
C LYS A 102 -6.70 -7.45 20.73
N VAL A 103 -7.33 -6.85 21.74
CA VAL A 103 -7.78 -5.45 21.67
C VAL A 103 -6.62 -4.53 22.04
N TYR A 104 -6.30 -3.59 21.16
CA TYR A 104 -5.38 -2.48 21.41
C TYR A 104 -6.17 -1.19 21.57
N VAL A 105 -6.03 -0.56 22.73
CA VAL A 105 -6.70 0.70 23.04
C VAL A 105 -5.73 1.85 22.77
N VAL A 106 -6.03 2.68 21.78
CA VAL A 106 -5.27 3.90 21.49
C VAL A 106 -5.64 4.96 22.52
N THR A 107 -4.64 5.40 23.28
CA THR A 107 -4.74 6.38 24.37
C THR A 107 -3.89 7.64 24.13
N SER A 108 -3.20 7.73 22.98
CA SER A 108 -2.36 8.87 22.62
C SER A 108 -2.50 9.24 21.14
N LEU A 109 -2.43 10.55 20.85
CA LEU A 109 -2.42 11.10 19.49
C LEU A 109 -1.02 11.21 18.87
N GLU A 110 0.02 10.82 19.62
CA GLU A 110 1.40 10.78 19.12
C GLU A 110 1.56 9.72 18.02
N ASP A 111 2.50 9.97 17.11
CA ASP A 111 2.77 9.05 15.98
C ASP A 111 3.40 7.72 16.42
N SER A 112 4.10 7.67 17.55
CA SER A 112 4.80 6.46 17.99
C SER A 112 4.99 6.41 19.50
N GLY A 113 5.10 5.20 20.04
CA GLY A 113 5.24 4.95 21.47
C GLY A 113 4.02 4.22 22.03
N LYS A 114 4.02 4.00 23.35
CA LYS A 114 2.97 3.26 24.04
C LYS A 114 1.62 3.98 23.91
N GLY A 115 0.57 3.23 23.62
CA GLY A 115 -0.81 3.73 23.49
C GLY A 115 -1.10 4.45 22.17
N THR A 116 -0.22 4.34 21.17
CA THR A 116 -0.40 5.00 19.86
C THR A 116 -1.00 4.05 18.83
N LEU A 117 -1.63 4.60 17.78
CA LEU A 117 -2.10 3.81 16.63
C LEU A 117 -0.96 3.00 15.99
N ARG A 118 0.23 3.60 15.87
CA ARG A 118 1.39 2.94 15.26
C ARG A 118 1.84 1.72 16.05
N GLU A 119 1.84 1.80 17.37
CA GLU A 119 2.17 0.63 18.21
C GLU A 119 1.25 -0.53 17.86
N ALA A 120 -0.06 -0.31 17.78
CA ALA A 120 -1.05 -1.34 17.46
C ALA A 120 -0.88 -1.89 16.03
N CYS A 121 -0.66 -1.04 15.03
CA CYS A 121 -0.48 -1.45 13.65
C CYS A 121 0.83 -2.25 13.43
N GLU A 122 1.90 -1.90 14.15
CA GLU A 122 3.22 -2.57 14.08
C GLU A 122 3.25 -3.93 14.80
N GLN A 123 2.20 -4.31 15.55
CA GLN A 123 2.11 -5.64 16.16
C GLN A 123 1.81 -6.75 15.14
N GLY A 124 2.29 -7.95 15.46
CA GLY A 124 1.84 -9.17 14.80
C GLY A 124 0.57 -9.75 15.44
N GLY A 125 -0.01 -10.71 14.74
CA GLY A 125 -1.20 -11.42 15.18
C GLY A 125 -2.52 -10.67 14.98
N ALA A 126 -3.61 -11.39 15.17
CA ALA A 126 -4.96 -10.86 15.04
C ALA A 126 -5.21 -9.78 16.10
N ARG A 127 -5.71 -8.62 15.68
CA ARG A 127 -5.88 -7.47 16.58
C ARG A 127 -7.00 -6.53 16.17
N ILE A 128 -7.66 -5.96 17.17
CA ILE A 128 -8.72 -4.96 17.00
C ILE A 128 -8.23 -3.66 17.63
N VAL A 129 -8.24 -2.57 16.88
CA VAL A 129 -7.84 -1.26 17.36
C VAL A 129 -9.08 -0.45 17.73
N VAL A 130 -9.13 0.02 18.98
CA VAL A 130 -10.20 0.90 19.47
C VAL A 130 -9.60 2.20 19.98
N PHE A 131 -10.32 3.31 19.81
CA PHE A 131 -9.84 4.63 20.19
C PHE A 131 -10.51 5.10 21.48
N ASN A 132 -9.70 5.40 22.50
CA ASN A 132 -10.13 6.06 23.74
C ASN A 132 -9.68 7.53 23.77
N VAL A 133 -9.37 8.10 22.61
CA VAL A 133 -9.03 9.51 22.41
C VAL A 133 -9.70 10.00 21.14
N ALA A 134 -9.97 11.30 21.09
CA ALA A 134 -10.44 11.99 19.89
C ALA A 134 -9.42 13.05 19.48
N GLY A 135 -9.23 13.25 18.17
CA GLY A 135 -8.32 14.26 17.63
C GLY A 135 -7.60 13.79 16.37
N ILE A 136 -6.56 14.53 15.99
CA ILE A 136 -5.78 14.28 14.77
C ILE A 136 -4.46 13.61 15.15
N ILE A 137 -4.23 12.41 14.60
CA ILE A 137 -2.92 11.73 14.67
C ILE A 137 -2.09 12.22 13.49
N ARG A 138 -1.04 12.99 13.76
CA ARG A 138 -0.12 13.50 12.72
C ARG A 138 1.02 12.52 12.51
N LEU A 139 0.93 11.69 11.48
CA LEU A 139 1.97 10.72 11.14
C LEU A 139 3.28 11.42 10.73
N LYS A 140 4.42 11.02 11.31
CA LYS A 140 5.75 11.57 10.98
C LYS A 140 6.48 10.73 9.93
N SER A 141 5.95 9.54 9.63
CA SER A 141 6.42 8.62 8.59
C SER A 141 5.25 7.75 8.10
N PRO A 142 5.35 7.11 6.93
CA PRO A 142 4.33 6.17 6.48
C PRO A 142 3.98 5.13 7.54
N LEU A 143 2.69 4.88 7.73
CA LEU A 143 2.20 3.81 8.59
C LEU A 143 1.91 2.59 7.72
N SER A 144 2.80 1.58 7.78
CA SER A 144 2.70 0.39 6.95
C SER A 144 2.07 -0.77 7.72
N ILE A 145 0.91 -1.23 7.27
CA ILE A 145 0.20 -2.38 7.83
C ILE A 145 0.58 -3.61 7.03
N ARG A 146 1.58 -4.35 7.50
CA ARG A 146 2.10 -5.55 6.83
C ARG A 146 1.59 -6.86 7.42
N ALA A 147 1.34 -6.88 8.73
CA ALA A 147 0.78 -8.05 9.41
C ALA A 147 -0.75 -8.09 9.16
N PRO A 148 -1.29 -9.23 8.68
CA PRO A 148 -2.72 -9.39 8.40
C PRO A 148 -3.56 -9.41 9.69
N TYR A 149 -4.86 -9.62 9.53
CA TYR A 149 -5.84 -9.79 10.62
C TYR A 149 -5.96 -8.58 11.56
N ILE A 150 -6.20 -7.39 11.01
CA ILE A 150 -6.41 -6.15 11.77
C ILE A 150 -7.77 -5.52 11.43
N THR A 151 -8.40 -4.90 12.42
CA THR A 151 -9.51 -3.95 12.27
C THR A 151 -9.15 -2.64 12.95
#